data_AF-A0A935MNA6-F1
#
_entry.id   AF-A0A935MNA6-F1
#
_cell.length_a   1.000
_cell.length_b   1.000
_cell.length_c   1.000
_cell.angle_alpha   90.00
_cell.angle_beta   90.00
_cell.angle_gamma   90.00
#
_symmetry.space_group_name_H-M   'P 1'
#
loop_
_entity.id
_entity.type
_entity.pdbx_description
1 polymer ?
#
loop_
_entity_poly.entity_id
_entity_poly.type
_entity_poly.pdbx_seq_one_letter_code
_entity_poly.pdbx_strand_id
1 'polypeptide(L)'
;MEPSANLILSEPELAKVQDANWIFTKHLIMEKAAAILRGQVQEINNQFNFLLQWDAFKELTATMPKISKGENYLQLPYLILDYPAIFEKNNIFALRTFFWWGNFLVSTFISAAYIKLPFRIPC
;
A
#
# COMPACT_ATOMS: atom_id res chain seq x y z
N MET A 1 -27.10 46.05 1.79
CA MET A 1 -27.21 44.58 1.82
C MET A 1 -25.81 44.06 1.56
N GLU A 2 -25.10 43.67 2.61
CA GLU A 2 -23.77 43.10 2.52
C GLU A 2 -23.90 41.59 2.22
N PRO A 3 -23.15 41.03 1.25
CA PRO A 3 -23.11 39.59 1.08
C PRO A 3 -22.31 39.02 2.26
N SER A 4 -23.00 38.50 3.26
CA SER A 4 -22.41 37.61 4.25
C SER A 4 -21.70 36.49 3.50
N ALA A 5 -20.46 36.21 3.86
CA ALA A 5 -19.60 35.18 3.29
C ALA A 5 -20.26 33.79 3.35
N ASN A 6 -21.16 33.51 2.40
CA ASN A 6 -21.85 32.24 2.27
C ASN A 6 -20.99 31.37 1.37
N LEU A 7 -20.40 30.32 1.94
CA LEU A 7 -19.69 29.30 1.20
C LEU A 7 -20.63 28.74 0.11
N ILE A 8 -20.31 29.02 -1.15
CA ILE A 8 -21.14 28.72 -2.33
C ILE A 8 -20.99 27.22 -2.66
N LEU A 9 -21.58 26.33 -1.87
CA LEU A 9 -21.72 24.94 -2.26
C LEU A 9 -22.93 24.81 -3.19
N SER A 10 -22.74 24.14 -4.33
CA SER A 10 -23.87 23.72 -5.17
C SER A 10 -24.75 22.70 -4.43
N GLU A 11 -26.00 22.55 -4.85
CA GLU A 11 -26.92 21.58 -4.23
C GLU A 11 -26.34 20.14 -4.16
N PRO A 12 -25.66 19.61 -5.20
CA PRO A 12 -25.01 18.30 -5.12
C PRO A 12 -23.88 18.24 -4.10
N GLU A 13 -23.07 19.30 -3.97
CA GLU A 13 -21.97 19.37 -3.01
C GLU A 13 -22.50 19.45 -1.57
N LEU A 14 -23.54 20.25 -1.34
CA LEU A 14 -24.20 20.34 -0.05
C LEU A 14 -24.81 19.00 0.38
N ALA A 15 -25.48 18.30 -0.55
CA ALA A 15 -26.01 16.97 -0.29
C ALA A 15 -24.91 15.97 0.11
N LYS A 16 -23.71 16.07 -0.48
CA LYS A 16 -22.56 15.24 -0.11
C LYS A 16 -21.93 15.62 1.23
N VAL A 17 -21.84 16.91 1.55
CA VAL A 17 -21.36 17.38 2.86
C VAL A 17 -22.28 16.92 3.99
N GLN A 18 -23.59 16.83 3.73
CA GLN A 18 -24.59 16.39 4.71
C GLN A 18 -24.68 14.86 4.85
N ASP A 19 -24.11 14.09 3.92
CA ASP A 19 -24.11 12.63 3.96
C ASP A 19 -22.83 12.07 4.61
N ALA A 20 -22.88 11.86 5.92
CA ALA A 20 -21.78 11.24 6.66
C ALA A 20 -21.51 9.77 6.25
N ASN A 21 -22.50 9.06 5.66
CA ASN A 21 -22.33 7.65 5.31
C ASN A 21 -21.25 7.44 4.25
N TRP A 22 -21.07 8.42 3.36
CA TRP A 22 -19.96 8.43 2.41
C TRP A 22 -18.60 8.37 3.12
N ILE A 23 -18.41 9.15 4.19
CA ILE A 23 -17.17 9.18 4.97
C ILE A 23 -16.94 7.87 5.73
N PHE A 24 -18.00 7.29 6.30
CA PHE A 24 -17.90 5.99 6.98
C PHE A 24 -17.61 4.84 6.01
N THR A 25 -18.26 4.85 4.85
CA THR A 25 -18.02 3.86 3.79
C THR A 25 -16.57 3.92 3.30
N LYS A 26 -16.02 5.13 3.11
CA LYS A 26 -14.61 5.33 2.82
C LYS A 26 -13.71 4.71 3.88
N HIS A 27 -13.94 5.01 5.15
CA HIS A 27 -13.15 4.43 6.25
C HIS A 27 -13.20 2.90 6.23
N LEU A 28 -14.38 2.32 6.08
CA LEU A 28 -14.55 0.87 6.08
C LEU A 28 -13.78 0.20 4.93
N ILE A 29 -13.85 0.76 3.72
CA ILE A 29 -13.14 0.21 2.58
C ILE A 29 -11.62 0.35 2.75
N MET A 30 -11.13 1.48 3.30
CA MET A 30 -9.71 1.64 3.60
C MET A 30 -9.21 0.61 4.62
N GLU A 31 -9.99 0.31 5.66
CA GLU A 31 -9.64 -0.74 6.63
C GLU A 31 -9.63 -2.13 6.01
N LYS A 32 -10.62 -2.45 5.16
CA LYS A 32 -10.67 -3.73 4.43
C LYS A 32 -9.48 -3.87 3.48
N ALA A 33 -9.15 -2.82 2.73
CA ALA A 33 -7.98 -2.81 1.86
C ALA A 33 -6.69 -3.03 2.66
N ALA A 34 -6.52 -2.35 3.80
CA ALA A 34 -5.37 -2.56 4.68
C ALA A 34 -5.30 -4.00 5.22
N ALA A 35 -6.44 -4.61 5.56
CA ALA A 35 -6.51 -6.00 5.99
C ALA A 35 -6.09 -6.98 4.88
N ILE A 36 -6.55 -6.73 3.64
CA ILE A 36 -6.13 -7.51 2.47
C ILE A 36 -4.61 -7.41 2.27
N LEU A 37 -4.06 -6.19 2.33
CA LEU A 37 -2.61 -5.99 2.22
C LEU A 37 -1.85 -6.73 3.32
N ARG A 38 -2.29 -6.65 4.58
CA ARG A 38 -1.69 -7.44 5.68
C ARG A 38 -1.71 -8.94 5.41
N GLY A 39 -2.80 -9.45 4.84
CA GLY A 39 -2.93 -10.86 4.48
C GLY A 39 -1.93 -11.33 3.41
N GLN A 40 -1.42 -10.43 2.56
CA GLN A 40 -0.44 -10.78 1.52
C GLN A 40 0.91 -11.20 2.09
N VAL A 41 1.28 -10.74 3.30
CA VAL A 41 2.60 -10.99 3.92
C VAL A 41 2.87 -12.49 4.07
N GLN A 42 1.89 -13.26 4.52
CA GLN A 42 2.03 -14.70 4.69
C GLN A 42 2.19 -15.40 3.34
N GLU A 43 1.41 -15.00 2.34
CA GLU A 43 1.49 -15.60 1.01
C GLU A 43 2.82 -15.27 0.31
N ILE A 44 3.30 -14.03 0.46
CA ILE A 44 4.64 -13.62 0.03
C ILE A 44 5.68 -14.57 0.64
N ASN A 45 5.69 -14.75 1.96
CA ASN A 45 6.63 -15.65 2.62
C ASN A 45 6.54 -17.09 2.09
N ASN A 46 5.32 -17.63 1.94
CA ASN A 46 5.10 -18.99 1.43
C ASN A 46 5.67 -19.17 0.01
N GLN A 47 5.36 -18.24 -0.90
CA GLN A 47 5.81 -18.29 -2.29
C GLN A 47 7.32 -18.15 -2.40
N PHE A 48 7.89 -17.21 -1.65
CA PHE A 48 9.34 -17.03 -1.62
C PHE A 48 10.07 -18.24 -1.01
N ASN A 49 9.53 -18.84 0.06
CA ASN A 49 10.10 -20.06 0.65
C ASN A 49 10.06 -21.23 -0.31
N PHE A 50 8.93 -21.43 -1.00
CA PHE A 50 8.75 -22.50 -1.97
C PHE A 50 9.71 -22.34 -3.17
N LEU A 51 9.86 -21.13 -3.71
CA LEU A 51 10.63 -20.89 -4.94
C LEU A 51 12.14 -20.74 -4.70
N LEU A 52 12.55 -20.14 -3.57
CA LEU A 52 13.91 -19.64 -3.38
C LEU A 52 14.59 -20.11 -2.08
N GLN A 53 13.95 -20.97 -1.28
CA GLN A 53 14.41 -21.31 0.08
C GLN A 53 14.67 -20.05 0.92
N TRP A 54 13.73 -19.12 0.80
CA TRP A 54 13.87 -17.75 1.26
C TRP A 54 14.20 -17.59 2.76
N ASP A 55 13.81 -18.53 3.61
CA ASP A 55 14.19 -18.60 5.02
C ASP A 55 15.71 -18.61 5.25
N ALA A 56 16.50 -18.99 4.24
CA ALA A 56 17.96 -18.87 4.27
C ALA A 56 18.44 -17.41 4.32
N PHE A 57 17.61 -16.45 3.87
CA PHE A 57 17.90 -15.01 3.86
C PHE A 57 17.25 -14.32 5.06
N LYS A 58 17.83 -14.54 6.24
CA LYS A 58 17.35 -13.98 7.51
C LYS A 58 17.14 -12.46 7.49
N GLU A 59 17.92 -11.73 6.70
CA GLU A 59 17.82 -10.28 6.56
C GLU A 59 16.47 -9.86 5.94
N LEU A 60 15.93 -10.66 5.02
CA LEU A 60 14.67 -10.38 4.35
C LEU A 60 13.46 -10.79 5.21
N THR A 61 13.54 -11.96 5.86
CA THR A 61 12.48 -12.48 6.75
C THR A 61 12.40 -11.75 8.09
N ALA A 62 13.48 -11.10 8.53
CA ALA A 62 13.49 -10.28 9.74
C ALA A 62 12.83 -8.91 9.56
N THR A 63 12.56 -8.48 8.31
CA THR A 63 11.89 -7.19 8.09
C THR A 63 10.43 -7.26 8.52
N MET A 64 9.92 -6.15 9.07
CA MET A 64 8.49 -6.03 9.34
C MET A 64 7.76 -5.47 8.12
N PRO A 65 6.55 -5.97 7.81
CA PRO A 65 5.72 -5.39 6.76
C PRO A 65 5.39 -3.93 7.10
N LYS A 66 5.63 -3.04 6.14
CA LYS A 66 5.37 -1.61 6.30
C LYS A 66 4.16 -1.22 5.48
N ILE A 67 3.08 -0.83 6.15
CA ILE A 67 1.90 -0.25 5.50
C ILE A 67 1.89 1.26 5.70
N SER A 68 1.95 2.00 4.59
CA SER A 68 1.83 3.46 4.57
C SER A 68 0.45 3.84 4.05
N LYS A 69 -0.19 4.82 4.70
CA LYS A 69 -1.51 5.35 4.33
C LYS A 69 -1.38 6.82 3.94
N GLY A 70 -2.07 7.23 2.89
CA GLY A 70 -2.19 8.64 2.51
C GLY A 70 -3.58 8.96 1.98
N GLU A 71 -3.94 10.23 2.08
CA GLU A 71 -5.28 10.74 1.72
C GLU A 71 -5.27 11.60 0.46
N ASN A 72 -4.10 11.90 -0.11
CA ASN A 72 -3.95 12.88 -1.19
C ASN A 72 -2.87 12.50 -2.21
N TYR A 73 -2.97 11.32 -2.81
CA TYR A 73 -2.25 11.02 -4.05
C TYR A 73 -3.20 11.32 -5.22
N LEU A 74 -2.90 12.38 -5.96
CA LEU A 74 -3.80 12.91 -6.99
C LEU A 74 -5.22 13.11 -6.45
N GLN A 75 -5.34 13.68 -5.24
CA GLN A 75 -6.61 13.94 -4.53
C GLN A 75 -7.40 12.69 -4.10
N LEU A 76 -6.77 11.50 -4.16
CA LEU A 76 -7.40 10.24 -3.80
C LEU A 76 -6.63 9.51 -2.69
N PRO A 77 -7.35 8.79 -1.81
CA PRO A 77 -6.73 7.95 -0.78
C PRO A 77 -5.96 6.77 -1.38
N TYR A 78 -4.93 6.34 -0.67
CA TYR A 78 -4.13 5.19 -1.07
C TYR A 78 -3.50 4.46 0.12
N LEU A 79 -3.11 3.22 -0.13
CA LEU A 79 -2.31 2.40 0.78
C LEU A 79 -1.14 1.80 0.00
N ILE A 80 0.00 1.70 0.68
CA ILE A 80 1.21 1.05 0.17
C ILE A 80 1.62 0.00 1.19
N LEU A 81 1.70 -1.26 0.78
CA LEU A 81 2.45 -2.29 1.50
C LEU A 81 3.83 -2.39 0.87
N ASP A 82 4.87 -2.19 1.65
CA ASP A 82 6.23 -2.61 1.32
C ASP A 82 6.55 -3.84 2.19
N TYR A 83 6.72 -5.01 1.58
CA TYR A 83 7.16 -6.20 2.29
C TYR A 83 7.77 -7.25 1.36
N PRO A 84 9.00 -7.72 1.61
CA PRO A 84 9.98 -7.22 2.60
C PRO A 84 10.30 -5.73 2.39
N ALA A 85 10.79 -5.04 3.43
CA ALA A 85 11.06 -3.60 3.34
C ALA A 85 12.49 -3.27 3.77
N ILE A 86 13.44 -3.43 2.86
CA ILE A 86 14.83 -3.00 3.04
C ILE A 86 15.05 -1.71 2.23
N PHE A 87 15.37 -0.62 2.93
CA PHE A 87 15.62 0.70 2.35
C PHE A 87 16.90 1.31 2.92
N GLU A 88 18.01 0.60 2.79
CA GLU A 88 19.32 1.08 3.20
C GLU A 88 20.02 1.82 2.05
N LYS A 89 20.98 2.69 2.38
CA LYS A 89 21.69 3.54 1.40
C LYS A 89 22.28 2.77 0.22
N ASN A 90 22.75 1.54 0.46
CA ASN A 90 23.40 0.69 -0.54
C ASN A 90 22.63 -0.59 -0.84
N ASN A 91 21.48 -0.83 -0.21
CA ASN A 91 20.68 -2.05 -0.34
C ASN A 91 19.20 -1.70 -0.27
N ILE A 92 18.54 -1.73 -1.42
CA ILE A 92 17.08 -1.50 -1.49
C ILE A 92 16.43 -2.75 -2.07
N PHE A 93 15.52 -3.34 -1.29
CA PHE A 93 14.68 -4.45 -1.69
C PHE A 93 13.29 -4.28 -1.09
N ALA A 94 12.29 -4.13 -1.96
CA ALA A 94 10.91 -4.18 -1.54
C ALA A 94 9.98 -4.74 -2.62
N LEU A 95 9.06 -5.61 -2.21
CA LEU A 95 7.87 -5.89 -3.00
C LEU A 95 6.77 -4.95 -2.52
N ARG A 96 6.38 -4.02 -3.40
CA ARG A 96 5.42 -2.96 -3.12
C ARG A 96 4.05 -3.33 -3.65
N THR A 97 3.02 -3.42 -2.82
CA THR A 97 1.62 -3.45 -3.27
C THR A 97 0.98 -2.09 -3.02
N PHE A 98 0.52 -1.45 -4.09
CA PHE A 98 -0.16 -0.16 -4.09
C PHE A 98 -1.66 -0.35 -4.33
N PHE A 99 -2.45 0.05 -3.35
CA PHE A 99 -3.90 0.19 -3.49
C PHE A 99 -4.23 1.67 -3.67
N TRP A 100 -4.90 2.01 -4.77
CA TRP A 100 -5.33 3.37 -5.04
C TRP A 100 -6.86 3.44 -5.14
N TRP A 101 -7.47 4.20 -4.24
CA TRP A 101 -8.92 4.35 -4.19
C TRP A 101 -9.48 4.86 -5.53
N GLY A 102 -10.57 4.26 -5.98
CA GLY A 102 -11.25 4.66 -7.22
C GLY A 102 -10.51 4.32 -8.50
N ASN A 103 -9.39 3.58 -8.42
CA ASN A 103 -8.57 3.22 -9.56
C ASN A 103 -8.27 1.71 -9.53
N PHE A 104 -7.06 1.31 -9.13
CA PHE A 104 -6.55 -0.05 -9.25
C PHE A 104 -5.73 -0.49 -8.04
N LEU A 105 -5.54 -1.80 -7.94
CA LEU A 105 -4.58 -2.46 -7.05
C LEU A 105 -3.44 -2.99 -7.93
N VAL A 106 -2.20 -2.57 -7.66
CA VAL A 106 -1.01 -2.97 -8.43
C VAL A 106 0.10 -3.40 -7.48
N SER A 107 0.76 -4.52 -7.78
CA SER A 107 2.01 -4.90 -7.11
C SER A 107 3.20 -4.61 -8.04
N THR A 108 4.22 -3.97 -7.50
CA THR A 108 5.45 -3.55 -8.20
C THR A 108 6.65 -4.02 -7.39
N PHE A 109 7.58 -4.68 -8.06
CA PHE A 109 8.85 -5.08 -7.46
C PHE A 109 9.85 -3.92 -7.56
N ILE A 110 10.46 -3.54 -6.43
CA ILE A 110 11.45 -2.45 -6.34
C ILE A 110 12.77 -3.04 -5.84
N SER A 111 13.81 -2.89 -6.65
CA SER A 111 15.18 -3.22 -6.23
C SER A 111 16.13 -2.13 -6.73
N ALA A 112 17.01 -1.65 -5.85
CA ALA A 112 18.05 -0.69 -6.19
C ALA A 112 19.30 -0.99 -5.36
N ALA A 113 19.89 -2.16 -5.63
CA ALA A 113 21.28 -2.59 -5.42
C ALA A 113 21.40 -4.11 -5.56
N TYR A 114 22.61 -4.58 -5.86
CA TYR A 114 22.95 -6.00 -6.00
C TYR A 114 22.91 -6.72 -4.65
N ILE A 115 21.73 -7.14 -4.19
CA ILE A 115 21.68 -8.36 -3.38
C ILE A 115 22.19 -9.44 -4.33
N LYS A 116 23.38 -10.01 -4.07
CA LYS A 116 23.76 -11.30 -4.66
C LYS A 116 22.76 -12.31 -4.12
N LEU A 117 21.58 -12.35 -4.72
CA LEU A 117 20.73 -13.51 -4.65
C LEU A 117 21.59 -14.60 -5.29
N PRO A 118 21.99 -15.66 -4.57
CA PRO A 118 22.49 -16.84 -5.22
C PRO A 118 21.31 -17.42 -6.00
N PHE A 119 21.05 -16.88 -7.19
CA PHE A 119 20.24 -17.55 -8.20
C PHE A 119 21.03 -18.78 -8.61
N ARG A 120 20.95 -19.83 -7.81
CA ARG A 120 21.29 -21.17 -8.26
C ARG A 120 20.02 -21.70 -8.90
N ILE A 121 19.88 -21.43 -10.19
CA ILE A 121 18.87 -22.08 -11.02
C ILE A 121 19.10 -23.59 -10.80
N PRO A 122 18.13 -24.34 -10.28
CA PRO A 122 18.27 -25.79 -10.21
C PRO A 122 18.37 -26.28 -11.66
N CYS A 123 19.55 -26.78 -12.03
CA CYS A 123 19.70 -27.66 -13.18
C CYS A 123 19.05 -29.01 -12.87
#